data_AF-A0A444R3H3-F1
#
_entry.id   AF-A0A444R3H3-F1
#
_cell.length_a   1.000
_cell.length_b   1.000
_cell.length_c   1.000
_cell.angle_alpha   90.00
_cell.angle_beta   90.00
_cell.angle_gamma   90.00
#
_symmetry.space_group_name_H-M   'P 1'
#
loop_
_entity.id
_entity.type
_entity.pdbx_description
1 polymer ?
#
loop_
_entity_poly.entity_id
_entity_poly.type
_entity_poly.pdbx_seq_one_letter_code
_entity_poly.pdbx_strand_id
1 'polypeptide(L)'
;MTDLKASSLRALKLMDLTTLNDDDTDEKVIALCHQAKTPVGNTAAICIYPRFIPIARKTLKEQGTPEIRIATVTNFPHGNDDIEIALAETRAAIAYGADEVDVVFPYRALMA
;
A
#
# COMPACT_ATOMS: atom_id res chain seq x y z
N MET A 1 -21.25 -22.06 5.72
CA MET A 1 -19.77 -21.92 5.70
C MET A 1 -19.29 -22.04 7.13
N THR A 2 -18.17 -22.71 7.39
CA THR A 2 -17.54 -22.68 8.74
C THR A 2 -17.10 -21.27 9.07
N ASP A 3 -17.04 -20.92 10.37
CA ASP A 3 -16.63 -19.58 10.82
C ASP A 3 -15.27 -19.17 10.26
N LEU A 4 -14.34 -20.14 10.13
CA LEU A 4 -13.03 -19.91 9.52
C LEU A 4 -13.13 -19.47 8.05
N LYS A 5 -13.98 -20.08 7.23
CA LYS A 5 -14.13 -19.67 5.82
C LYS A 5 -14.72 -18.27 5.71
N ALA A 6 -15.66 -17.93 6.60
CA ALA A 6 -16.26 -16.59 6.63
C ALA A 6 -15.23 -15.53 7.05
N SER A 7 -14.44 -15.79 8.09
CA SER A 7 -13.39 -14.88 8.54
C SER A 7 -12.25 -14.75 7.54
N SER A 8 -11.84 -15.83 6.85
CA SER A 8 -10.84 -15.76 5.77
C SER A 8 -11.30 -14.88 4.60
N LEU A 9 -12.56 -15.02 4.14
CA LEU A 9 -13.08 -14.18 3.08
C LEU A 9 -13.19 -12.71 3.51
N ARG A 10 -13.56 -12.47 4.77
CA ARG A 10 -13.56 -11.12 5.35
C ARG A 10 -12.16 -10.53 5.41
N ALA A 11 -11.17 -11.28 5.88
CA ALA A 11 -9.78 -10.84 5.97
C ALA A 11 -9.21 -10.48 4.59
N LEU A 12 -9.46 -11.31 3.58
CA LEU A 12 -9.04 -11.04 2.20
C LEU A 12 -9.55 -9.70 1.70
N LYS A 13 -10.84 -9.41 1.90
CA LYS A 13 -11.48 -8.15 1.45
C LYS A 13 -11.09 -6.92 2.26
N LEU A 14 -10.36 -7.10 3.36
CA LEU A 14 -9.86 -6.04 4.24
C LEU A 14 -8.33 -5.96 4.22
N MET A 15 -7.69 -6.69 3.32
CA MET A 15 -6.23 -6.75 3.24
C MET A 15 -5.69 -5.58 2.44
N ASP A 16 -4.58 -5.03 2.92
CA ASP A 16 -3.67 -4.21 2.13
C ASP A 16 -2.51 -5.10 1.70
N LEU A 17 -2.59 -5.60 0.47
CA LEU A 17 -1.59 -6.54 -0.03
C LEU A 17 -0.28 -5.80 -0.29
N THR A 18 0.77 -6.15 0.46
CA THR A 18 1.94 -5.27 0.64
C THR A 18 3.22 -5.85 0.02
N THR A 19 4.00 -5.02 -0.66
CA THR A 19 5.43 -5.26 -0.94
C THR A 19 6.23 -3.98 -0.69
N LEU A 20 7.22 -4.07 0.21
CA LEU A 20 8.08 -2.97 0.63
C LEU A 20 9.53 -3.49 0.81
N ASN A 21 10.00 -4.25 -0.17
CA ASN A 21 11.34 -4.83 -0.17
C ASN A 21 12.34 -3.92 -0.87
N ASP A 22 13.61 -3.98 -0.47
CA ASP A 22 14.69 -3.20 -1.09
C ASP A 22 14.89 -3.54 -2.57
N ASP A 23 14.55 -4.77 -2.97
CA ASP A 23 14.70 -5.30 -4.31
C ASP A 23 13.40 -5.24 -5.13
N ASP A 24 12.40 -4.44 -4.72
CA ASP A 24 11.17 -4.24 -5.48
C ASP A 24 11.44 -3.57 -6.84
N THR A 25 10.76 -4.07 -7.86
CA THR A 25 10.79 -3.58 -9.24
C THR A 25 9.37 -3.36 -9.75
N ASP A 26 9.24 -2.69 -10.90
CA ASP A 26 7.96 -2.50 -11.57
C ASP A 26 7.26 -3.85 -11.82
N GLU A 27 8.00 -4.89 -12.24
CA GLU A 27 7.45 -6.23 -12.49
C GLU A 27 6.89 -6.87 -11.22
N LYS A 28 7.55 -6.71 -10.08
CA LYS A 28 7.07 -7.22 -8.80
C LYS A 28 5.78 -6.52 -8.36
N VAL A 29 5.70 -5.21 -8.56
CA VAL A 29 4.49 -4.43 -8.25
C VAL A 29 3.34 -4.78 -9.21
N ILE A 30 3.63 -4.99 -10.50
CA ILE A 30 2.63 -5.48 -11.47
C ILE A 30 2.11 -6.85 -11.04
N ALA A 31 3.00 -7.76 -10.64
CA ALA A 31 2.61 -9.07 -10.13
C ALA A 31 1.76 -8.98 -8.86
N LEU A 32 2.09 -8.07 -7.93
CA LEU A 32 1.29 -7.77 -6.74
C LEU A 32 -0.11 -7.27 -7.10
N CYS A 33 -0.22 -6.37 -8.09
CA CYS A 33 -1.51 -5.91 -8.58
C CYS A 33 -2.37 -7.07 -9.09
N HIS A 34 -1.78 -8.00 -9.85
CA HIS A 34 -2.49 -9.20 -10.30
C HIS A 34 -2.88 -10.13 -9.14
N GLN A 35 -2.03 -10.25 -8.12
CA GLN A 35 -2.33 -11.03 -6.93
C GLN A 35 -3.48 -10.42 -6.10
N ALA A 36 -3.61 -9.10 -6.08
CA ALA A 36 -4.70 -8.39 -5.39
C ALA A 36 -6.09 -8.73 -5.97
N LYS A 37 -6.14 -9.15 -7.24
CA LYS A 37 -7.33 -9.69 -7.91
C LYS A 37 -7.42 -11.21 -7.72
N THR A 38 -7.93 -11.65 -6.58
CA THR A 38 -8.02 -13.09 -6.28
C THR A 38 -9.23 -13.76 -6.95
N PRO A 39 -9.27 -15.10 -7.06
CA PRO A 39 -10.42 -15.83 -7.59
C PRO A 39 -11.73 -15.66 -6.81
N VAL A 40 -11.68 -15.20 -5.56
CA VAL A 40 -12.85 -15.12 -4.65
C VAL A 40 -13.18 -13.69 -4.20
N GLY A 41 -12.49 -12.70 -4.75
CA GLY A 41 -12.68 -11.28 -4.45
C GLY A 41 -11.38 -10.49 -4.55
N ASN A 42 -11.50 -9.17 -4.52
CA ASN A 42 -10.35 -8.27 -4.52
C ASN A 42 -9.95 -7.95 -3.08
N THR A 43 -8.67 -7.65 -2.86
CA THR A 43 -8.21 -7.03 -1.62
C THR A 43 -8.72 -5.59 -1.51
N ALA A 44 -8.63 -4.98 -0.33
CA ALA A 44 -9.06 -3.60 -0.13
C ALA A 44 -8.13 -2.62 -0.85
N ALA A 45 -6.84 -2.84 -0.67
CA ALA A 45 -5.78 -2.05 -1.28
C ALA A 45 -4.56 -2.91 -1.63
N ILE A 46 -3.58 -2.25 -2.25
CA ILE A 46 -2.16 -2.65 -2.23
C ILE A 46 -1.37 -1.59 -1.47
N CYS A 47 -0.27 -1.98 -0.81
CA CYS A 47 0.66 -1.04 -0.16
C CYS A 47 2.08 -1.21 -0.72
N ILE A 48 2.62 -0.15 -1.30
CA ILE A 48 3.88 -0.15 -2.08
C ILE A 48 4.69 1.12 -1.85
N TYR A 49 5.98 1.14 -2.23
CA TYR A 49 6.76 2.38 -2.19
C TYR A 49 6.21 3.47 -3.14
N PRO A 50 6.31 4.77 -2.80
CA PRO A 50 5.65 5.85 -3.55
C PRO A 50 5.98 5.89 -5.04
N ARG A 51 7.24 5.57 -5.39
CA ARG A 51 7.73 5.57 -6.79
C ARG A 51 6.96 4.63 -7.72
N PHE A 52 6.32 3.60 -7.18
CA PHE A 52 5.60 2.58 -7.96
C PHE A 52 4.10 2.86 -8.11
N ILE A 53 3.56 3.89 -7.44
CA ILE A 53 2.14 4.23 -7.52
C ILE A 53 1.67 4.43 -8.97
N PRO A 54 2.39 5.15 -9.86
CA PRO A 54 1.92 5.37 -11.22
C PRO A 54 1.75 4.07 -12.03
N ILE A 55 2.72 3.14 -11.94
CA ILE A 55 2.64 1.86 -12.65
C ILE A 55 1.53 0.98 -12.05
N ALA A 56 1.41 0.94 -10.73
CA ALA A 56 0.37 0.18 -10.06
C ALA A 56 -1.04 0.69 -10.44
N ARG A 57 -1.25 2.02 -10.48
CA ARG A 57 -2.52 2.62 -10.91
C ARG A 57 -2.89 2.22 -12.33
N LYS A 58 -1.91 2.26 -13.24
CA LYS A 58 -2.10 1.82 -14.63
C LYS A 58 -2.51 0.34 -14.67
N THR A 59 -1.77 -0.53 -13.99
CA THR A 59 -2.03 -1.97 -13.98
C THR A 59 -3.39 -2.32 -13.39
N LEU A 60 -3.76 -1.76 -12.23
CA LEU A 60 -5.05 -1.97 -11.58
C LEU A 60 -6.23 -1.55 -12.49
N LYS A 61 -6.08 -0.43 -13.20
CA LYS A 61 -7.07 0.02 -14.19
C LYS A 61 -7.16 -0.93 -15.38
N GLU A 62 -6.02 -1.33 -15.95
CA GLU A 62 -5.97 -2.20 -17.14
C GLU A 62 -6.52 -3.60 -16.87
N GLN A 63 -6.33 -4.15 -15.66
CA GLN A 63 -6.90 -5.45 -15.29
C GLN A 63 -8.37 -5.39 -14.81
N GLY A 64 -8.99 -4.22 -14.84
CA GLY A 64 -10.40 -4.01 -14.50
C GLY A 64 -10.71 -4.07 -13.00
N THR A 65 -9.77 -3.65 -12.14
CA THR A 65 -9.97 -3.51 -10.69
C THR A 65 -9.56 -2.11 -10.18
N PRO A 66 -10.06 -1.01 -10.79
CA PRO A 66 -9.69 0.35 -10.39
C PRO A 66 -10.16 0.71 -8.97
N GLU A 67 -11.04 -0.07 -8.37
CA GLU A 67 -11.55 0.10 -7.00
C GLU A 67 -10.58 -0.37 -5.91
N ILE A 68 -9.55 -1.15 -6.26
CA ILE A 68 -8.46 -1.50 -5.33
C ILE A 68 -7.64 -0.23 -5.10
N ARG A 69 -7.55 0.18 -3.84
CA ARG A 69 -6.84 1.41 -3.44
C ARG A 69 -5.34 1.22 -3.49
N ILE A 70 -4.61 2.32 -3.61
CA ILE A 70 -3.15 2.33 -3.54
C ILE A 70 -2.73 3.09 -2.28
N ALA A 71 -2.33 2.32 -1.27
CA ALA A 71 -1.64 2.83 -0.09
C ALA A 71 -0.13 2.92 -0.35
N THR A 72 0.54 3.80 0.39
CA THR A 72 1.99 3.92 0.39
C THR A 72 2.50 4.35 1.75
N VAL A 73 3.82 4.32 1.94
CA VAL A 73 4.45 4.65 3.23
C VAL A 73 5.31 5.91 3.16
N THR A 74 5.37 6.65 4.27
CA THR A 74 6.25 7.82 4.45
C THR A 74 6.81 7.89 5.87
N ASN A 75 7.90 8.64 6.05
CA ASN A 75 8.75 8.61 7.25
C ASN A 75 9.21 7.17 7.62
N PHE A 76 9.28 6.31 6.61
CA PHE A 76 9.34 4.85 6.77
C PHE A 76 10.76 4.30 6.56
N PRO A 77 11.15 3.20 7.24
CA PRO A 77 10.51 2.63 8.45
C PRO A 77 10.86 3.39 9.74
N HIS A 78 11.70 4.42 9.62
CA HIS A 78 12.47 4.97 10.73
C HIS A 78 11.62 5.66 11.79
N GLY A 79 10.57 6.40 11.39
CA GLY A 79 9.77 7.19 12.32
C GLY A 79 10.60 8.27 13.01
N ASN A 80 11.31 9.09 12.24
CA ASN A 80 12.09 10.20 12.81
C ASN A 80 11.16 11.40 13.10
N ASP A 81 11.66 12.33 13.91
CA ASP A 81 10.94 13.51 14.41
C ASP A 81 11.10 14.76 13.53
N ASP A 82 11.78 14.64 12.38
CA ASP A 82 11.81 15.70 11.37
C ASP A 82 10.48 15.76 10.62
N ILE A 83 9.64 16.71 11.04
CA ILE A 83 8.31 16.95 10.49
C ILE A 83 8.38 17.37 9.03
N GLU A 84 9.38 18.18 8.64
CA GLU A 84 9.46 18.72 7.29
C GLU A 84 9.79 17.61 6.27
N ILE A 85 10.65 16.67 6.64
CA ILE A 85 10.91 15.48 5.81
C ILE A 85 9.65 14.64 5.64
N ALA A 86 8.98 14.27 6.75
CA ALA A 86 7.76 13.47 6.70
C ALA A 86 6.65 14.14 5.85
N LEU A 87 6.51 15.46 5.98
CA LEU A 87 5.54 16.25 5.22
C LEU A 87 5.91 16.31 3.72
N ALA A 88 7.19 16.49 3.39
CA ALA A 88 7.65 16.53 2.01
C ALA A 88 7.43 15.19 1.30
N GLU A 89 7.75 14.07 1.96
CA GLU A 89 7.48 12.72 1.45
C GLU A 89 5.98 12.48 1.26
N THR A 90 5.15 12.90 2.21
CA THR A 90 3.69 12.78 2.13
C THR A 90 3.12 13.58 0.95
N ARG A 91 3.61 14.81 0.72
CA ARG A 91 3.22 15.61 -0.45
C ARG A 91 3.61 14.92 -1.76
N ALA A 92 4.79 14.30 -1.81
CA ALA A 92 5.21 13.53 -2.98
C ALA A 92 4.32 12.30 -3.21
N ALA A 93 3.96 11.55 -2.17
CA ALA A 93 3.02 10.43 -2.25
C ALA A 93 1.65 10.85 -2.82
N ILE A 94 1.10 11.98 -2.36
CA ILE A 94 -0.13 12.56 -2.90
C ILE A 94 0.04 12.92 -4.38
N ALA A 95 1.16 13.56 -4.75
CA ALA A 95 1.44 13.95 -6.13
C ALA A 95 1.59 12.73 -7.08
N TYR A 96 2.10 11.61 -6.58
CA TYR A 96 2.12 10.34 -7.32
C TYR A 96 0.74 9.69 -7.48
N GLY A 97 -0.25 10.10 -6.68
CA GLY A 97 -1.63 9.63 -6.76
C GLY A 97 -1.99 8.51 -5.78
N ALA A 98 -1.36 8.49 -4.60
CA ALA A 98 -1.77 7.63 -3.50
C ALA A 98 -3.22 7.92 -3.09
N ASP A 99 -3.99 6.86 -2.81
CA ASP A 99 -5.32 7.00 -2.18
C ASP A 99 -5.17 7.14 -0.65
N GLU A 100 -4.16 6.48 -0.10
CA GLU A 100 -3.88 6.36 1.34
C GLU A 100 -2.37 6.52 1.59
N VAL A 101 -1.99 7.17 2.70
CA VAL A 101 -0.58 7.37 3.08
C VAL A 101 -0.37 6.95 4.54
N ASP A 102 0.43 5.91 4.74
CA ASP A 102 0.80 5.34 6.02
C ASP A 102 2.10 5.98 6.51
N VAL A 103 1.96 7.00 7.36
CA VAL A 103 3.10 7.71 7.94
C VAL A 103 3.55 7.04 9.25
N VAL A 104 4.86 6.84 9.42
CA VAL A 104 5.39 6.35 10.70
C VAL A 104 5.44 7.49 11.71
N PHE A 105 4.80 7.29 12.86
CA PHE A 105 4.84 8.24 13.99
C PHE A 105 6.25 8.34 14.59
N PRO A 106 6.70 9.51 15.08
CA PRO A 106 7.99 9.69 15.74
C PRO A 106 8.06 9.05 17.13
N TYR A 107 7.99 7.72 17.20
CA TYR A 107 7.83 6.96 18.44
C TYR A 107 9.01 7.13 19.41
N ARG A 108 10.24 7.29 18.90
CA ARG A 108 11.42 7.53 19.76
C ARG A 108 11.34 8.86 20.51
N ALA A 109 10.81 9.90 19.88
CA ALA A 109 10.65 11.20 20.52
C ALA A 109 9.58 11.18 21.62
N LEU A 110 8.50 10.40 21.45
CA LEU A 110 7.48 10.22 22.50
C LEU A 110 8.02 9.47 23.73
N MET A 111 8.97 8.54 23.54
CA MET A 111 9.54 7.73 24.60
C MET A 111 10.62 8.46 25.44
N ALA A 112 11.07 9.63 24.99
CA ALA A 112 12.20 10.37 25.55
C ALA A 112 11.85 11.15 26.82
#